data_AF-A0A6A6WY41-F1
#
_entry.id   AF-A0A6A6WY41-F1
#
_cell.length_a   1.000
_cell.length_b   1.000
_cell.length_c   1.000
_cell.angle_alpha   90.00
_cell.angle_beta   90.00
_cell.angle_gamma   90.00
#
_symmetry.space_group_name_H-M   'P 1'
#
loop_
_entity.id
_entity.type
_entity.pdbx_description
1 polymer ?
#
loop_
_entity_poly.entity_id
_entity_poly.type
_entity_poly.pdbx_seq_one_letter_code
_entity_poly.pdbx_strand_id
1 'polypeptide(L)'
;MSRVGDKALGGELETISNYKFNITENITMSFQGQSCNILNSGGNLVKKLEEEDGFVERDVMPGYQCYVMKAKVKFDRKDGL
;
A
#
# COMPACT_ATOMS: atom_id res chain seq x y z
N MET A 1 13.56 -0.07 -17.55
CA MET A 1 12.22 0.43 -17.13
C MET A 1 12.00 -0.05 -15.71
N SER A 2 11.62 0.82 -14.77
CA SER A 2 11.18 0.39 -13.45
C SER A 2 9.83 -0.33 -13.57
N ARG A 3 9.58 -1.35 -12.76
CA ARG A 3 8.28 -2.04 -12.71
C ARG A 3 7.30 -1.17 -11.93
N VAL A 4 6.01 -1.36 -12.18
CA VAL A 4 4.94 -0.68 -11.43
C VAL A 4 5.10 -1.02 -9.95
N GLY A 5 5.11 0.01 -9.11
CA GLY A 5 5.24 -0.15 -7.66
C GLY A 5 6.68 -0.18 -7.15
N ASP A 6 7.70 -0.23 -8.02
CA ASP A 6 9.11 -0.18 -7.56
C ASP A 6 9.43 1.16 -6.89
N LYS A 7 8.84 2.26 -7.37
CA LYS A 7 9.02 3.58 -6.74
C LYS A 7 8.28 3.65 -5.42
N ALA A 8 7.03 3.18 -5.39
CA ALA A 8 6.24 3.08 -4.18
C ALA A 8 6.99 2.29 -3.08
N LEU A 9 7.52 1.11 -3.40
CA LEU A 9 8.28 0.26 -2.48
C LEU A 9 9.67 0.84 -2.14
N GLY A 10 10.18 1.73 -2.99
CA GLY A 10 11.42 2.49 -2.77
C GLY A 10 11.24 3.74 -1.91
N GLY A 11 10.05 4.00 -1.37
CA GLY A 11 9.77 5.19 -0.57
C GLY A 11 9.48 6.45 -1.40
N GLU A 12 9.14 6.32 -2.67
CA GLU A 12 8.68 7.43 -3.51
C GLU A 12 7.17 7.34 -3.76
N LEU A 13 6.47 8.48 -3.81
CA LEU A 13 5.06 8.49 -4.19
C LEU A 13 4.90 8.08 -5.66
N GLU A 14 4.12 7.04 -5.90
CA GLU A 14 3.81 6.53 -7.23
C GLU A 14 2.29 6.49 -7.46
N THR A 15 1.84 6.93 -8.63
CA THR A 15 0.45 6.70 -9.04
C THR A 15 0.31 5.27 -9.52
N ILE A 16 -0.47 4.50 -8.79
CA ILE A 16 -0.73 3.08 -9.04
C ILE A 16 -2.16 2.91 -9.55
N SER A 17 -2.34 2.02 -10.53
CA SER A 17 -3.67 1.57 -10.95
C SER A 17 -3.67 0.06 -11.18
N ASN A 18 -4.68 -0.61 -10.62
CA ASN A 18 -4.90 -2.07 -10.71
C ASN A 18 -3.65 -2.89 -10.40
N TYR A 19 -3.05 -2.68 -9.22
CA TYR A 19 -1.83 -3.38 -8.81
C TYR A 19 -1.97 -3.97 -7.41
N LYS A 20 -1.39 -5.16 -7.22
CA LYS A 20 -1.35 -5.86 -5.93
C LYS A 20 0.06 -5.83 -5.37
N PHE A 21 0.25 -5.14 -4.26
CA PHE A 21 1.46 -5.26 -3.47
C PHE A 21 1.34 -6.46 -2.54
N ASN A 22 2.38 -7.30 -2.52
CA ASN A 22 2.55 -8.33 -1.50
C ASN A 22 3.56 -7.79 -0.49
N ILE A 23 3.11 -7.60 0.75
CA ILE A 23 3.90 -6.98 1.81
C ILE A 23 4.77 -8.06 2.46
N THR A 24 6.08 -7.90 2.45
CA THR A 24 7.05 -8.89 2.98
C THR A 24 7.69 -8.49 4.30
N GLU A 25 7.52 -7.24 4.70
CA GLU A 25 8.11 -6.64 5.90
C GLU A 25 7.11 -5.66 6.54
N ASN A 26 7.34 -5.27 7.78
CA ASN A 26 6.50 -4.28 8.45
C ASN A 26 6.83 -2.89 7.90
N ILE A 27 5.89 -2.28 7.17
CA ILE A 27 6.08 -1.00 6.48
C ILE A 27 4.86 -0.11 6.68
N THR A 28 5.07 1.19 6.67
CA THR A 28 3.98 2.17 6.70
C THR A 28 3.60 2.54 5.29
N MET A 29 2.34 2.31 4.94
CA MET A 29 1.77 2.69 3.65
C MET A 29 1.11 4.06 3.77
N SER A 30 1.53 5.00 2.94
CA SER A 30 0.78 6.24 2.66
C SER A 30 -0.12 6.03 1.46
N PHE A 31 -1.37 6.46 1.54
CA PHE A 31 -2.38 6.31 0.50
C PHE A 31 -3.18 7.58 0.32
N GLN A 32 -3.43 7.94 -0.94
CA GLN A 32 -4.44 8.91 -1.32
C GLN A 32 -5.03 8.54 -2.68
N GLY A 33 -6.32 8.24 -2.72
CA GLY A 33 -6.98 7.94 -3.98
C GLY A 33 -8.29 7.19 -3.83
N GLN A 34 -8.72 6.58 -4.93
CA GLN A 34 -10.06 6.06 -5.10
C GLN A 34 -10.32 4.80 -4.27
N SER A 35 -9.42 3.81 -4.33
CA SER A 35 -9.62 2.57 -3.57
C SER A 35 -8.34 1.74 -3.37
N CYS A 36 -8.19 1.19 -2.16
CA CYS A 36 -7.29 0.08 -1.85
C CYS A 36 -7.94 -0.92 -0.88
N ASN A 37 -7.92 -2.21 -1.22
CA ASN A 37 -8.28 -3.29 -0.30
C ASN A 37 -7.04 -3.82 0.39
N ILE A 38 -7.02 -3.81 1.72
CA ILE A 38 -5.96 -4.40 2.54
C ILE A 38 -6.45 -5.75 3.06
N LEU A 39 -5.82 -6.83 2.62
CA LEU A 39 -6.09 -8.19 3.05
C LEU A 39 -4.98 -8.66 4.00
N ASN A 40 -5.33 -9.44 5.02
CA ASN A 40 -4.33 -10.10 5.87
C ASN A 40 -3.72 -11.34 5.17
N SER A 41 -2.79 -12.01 5.84
CA SER A 41 -2.13 -13.23 5.36
C SER A 41 -3.09 -14.39 5.07
N GLY A 42 -4.27 -14.40 5.70
CA GLY A 42 -5.34 -15.36 5.42
C GLY A 42 -6.24 -14.98 4.24
N GLY A 43 -5.98 -13.86 3.56
CA GLY A 43 -6.80 -13.34 2.46
C GLY A 43 -8.08 -12.63 2.90
N ASN A 44 -8.28 -12.40 4.20
CA ASN A 44 -9.46 -11.72 4.71
C ASN A 44 -9.30 -10.20 4.65
N LEU A 45 -10.36 -9.49 4.28
CA LEU A 45 -10.39 -8.03 4.24
C LEU A 45 -10.23 -7.45 5.65
N VAL A 46 -9.17 -6.69 5.85
CA VAL A 46 -8.89 -5.96 7.11
C VAL A 46 -9.43 -4.55 7.05
N LYS A 47 -9.23 -3.87 5.92
CA LYS A 47 -9.69 -2.50 5.70
C LYS A 47 -9.83 -2.23 4.21
N LYS A 48 -10.84 -1.47 3.86
CA LYS A 48 -10.96 -0.78 2.58
C LYS A 48 -10.62 0.70 2.80
N LEU A 49 -9.68 1.21 2.00
CA LEU A 49 -9.40 2.65 1.90
C LEU A 49 -10.11 3.19 0.68
N GLU A 50 -10.77 4.34 0.81
CA GLU A 50 -11.55 5.00 -0.23
C GLU A 50 -11.25 6.50 -0.29
N GLU A 51 -11.77 7.17 -1.31
CA GLU A 51 -11.52 8.60 -1.56
C GLU A 51 -11.92 9.48 -0.37
N GLU A 52 -12.99 9.12 0.33
CA GLU A 52 -13.49 9.82 1.52
C GLU A 52 -12.55 9.73 2.74
N ASP A 53 -11.64 8.75 2.79
CA ASP A 53 -10.63 8.69 3.85
C ASP A 53 -9.53 9.77 3.66
N GLY A 54 -9.45 10.41 2.49
CA GLY A 54 -8.46 11.44 2.19
C GLY A 54 -7.03 10.88 2.11
N PHE A 55 -6.10 11.51 2.82
CA PHE A 55 -4.73 11.01 2.97
C PHE A 55 -4.65 10.13 4.22
N VAL A 56 -4.17 8.90 4.04
CA VAL A 56 -4.09 7.89 5.10
C VAL A 56 -2.66 7.39 5.21
N GLU A 57 -2.16 7.26 6.44
CA GLU A 57 -0.96 6.49 6.75
C GLU A 57 -1.34 5.31 7.63
N ARG A 58 -0.83 4.12 7.28
CA ARG A 58 -1.13 2.92 8.05
C ARG A 58 -0.05 1.87 7.93
N ASP A 59 0.22 1.21 9.04
CA ASP A 59 1.08 0.04 9.07
C ASP A 59 0.42 -1.16 8.38
N VAL A 60 1.19 -1.79 7.49
CA VAL A 60 0.84 -3.06 6.84
C VAL A 60 1.92 -4.09 7.17
N MET A 61 1.47 -5.26 7.60
CA MET A 61 2.33 -6.28 8.16
C MET A 61 2.81 -7.29 7.11
N PRO A 62 3.90 -8.03 7.37
CA PRO A 62 4.32 -9.13 6.51
C PRO A 62 3.16 -10.10 6.23
N GLY A 63 3.05 -10.54 4.98
CA GLY A 63 1.98 -11.40 4.48
C GLY A 63 0.70 -10.66 4.09
N TYR A 64 0.58 -9.37 4.36
CA TYR A 64 -0.58 -8.59 3.92
C TYR A 64 -0.53 -8.36 2.41
N GLN A 65 -1.70 -8.13 1.82
CA GLN A 65 -1.83 -7.75 0.41
C GLN A 65 -2.57 -6.42 0.32
N CYS A 66 -2.00 -5.47 -0.42
CA CYS A 66 -2.63 -4.17 -0.71
C CYS A 66 -3.01 -4.17 -2.19
N TYR A 67 -4.30 -4.32 -2.48
CA TYR A 67 -4.83 -4.27 -3.83
C TYR A 67 -5.34 -2.87 -4.17
N VAL A 68 -4.54 -2.12 -4.92
CA VAL A 68 -4.77 -0.72 -5.25
C VAL A 68 -5.46 -0.64 -6.61
N MET A 69 -6.67 -0.08 -6.63
CA MET A 69 -7.41 0.13 -7.88
C MET A 69 -6.94 1.39 -8.60
N LYS A 70 -6.83 2.52 -7.86
CA LYS A 70 -6.31 3.79 -8.35
C LYS A 70 -5.96 4.71 -7.18
N ALA A 71 -4.67 4.96 -6.95
CA ALA A 71 -4.22 5.87 -5.89
C ALA A 71 -2.77 6.31 -6.07
N LYS A 72 -2.38 7.36 -5.35
CA LYS A 72 -0.98 7.63 -5.04
C LYS A 72 -0.61 6.84 -3.80
N VAL A 73 0.47 6.06 -3.89
CA VAL A 73 0.92 5.17 -2.80
C VAL A 73 2.41 5.32 -2.61
N LYS A 74 2.85 5.25 -1.36
CA LYS A 74 4.25 5.20 -0.93
C LYS A 74 4.36 4.20 0.22
N PHE A 75 5.46 3.45 0.28
CA PHE A 75 5.75 2.59 1.41
C PHE A 75 7.06 3.03 2.06
N ASP A 76 6.98 3.40 3.33
CA ASP A 76 8.14 3.73 4.15
C ASP A 76 8.50 2.54 5.01
N ARG A 77 9.76 2.10 4.89
CA ARG A 77 10.31 1.13 5.83
C ARG A 77 10.45 1.80 7.18
N LYS A 78 10.09 1.05 8.23
CA LYS A 78 10.45 1.44 9.59
C LYS A 78 11.94 1.14 9.75
N ASP A 79 12.78 2.09 9.35
CA ASP A 79 14.21 2.00 9.64
C ASP A 79 14.37 1.86 11.16
N GLY A 80 15.09 0.82 11.56
CA GLY A 80 15.21 0.40 12.95
C GLY A 80 15.70 1.53 13.86
N LEU A 81 14.88 1.84 14.87
CA LEU A 81 15.39 2.20 16.19
C LEU A 81 15.92 0.94 16.88
#